data_AF-N6YEG1-F1
#
_entry.id   AF-N6YEG1-F1
#
_cell.length_a   1.000
_cell.length_b   1.000
_cell.length_c   1.000
_cell.angle_alpha   90.00
_cell.angle_beta   90.00
_cell.angle_gamma   90.00
#
_symmetry.space_group_name_H-M   'P 1'
#
loop_
_entity.id
_entity.type
_entity.pdbx_description
1 polymer ?
#
loop_
_entity_poly.entity_id
_entity_poly.type
_entity_poly.pdbx_seq_one_letter_code
_entity_poly.pdbx_strand_id
1 'polypeptide(L)' 'MTLELFRAVEAARALLDEGHPLARASTVAAAEFGVSAEDVARLASEAHEACAAARADLTKPDGT' A
#
# COMPACT_ATOMS: atom_id res chain seq x y z
N MET A 1 -5.10 -7.50 12.65
CA MET A 1 -5.60 -6.93 11.38
C MET A 1 -6.84 -7.73 10.97
N THR A 2 -7.96 -7.08 10.68
CA THR A 2 -9.20 -7.74 10.21
C THR A 2 -9.11 -8.07 8.71
N LEU A 3 -9.94 -9.00 8.23
CA LEU A 3 -10.00 -9.36 6.81
C LEU A 3 -10.33 -8.15 5.91
N GLU A 4 -11.27 -7.31 6.34
CA GLU A 4 -11.68 -6.10 5.61
C GLU A 4 -10.57 -5.07 5.57
N LEU A 5 -9.84 -4.87 6.67
CA LEU A 5 -8.70 -3.97 6.69
C LEU A 5 -7.57 -4.46 5.77
N PHE A 6 -7.32 -5.78 5.73
CA PHE A 6 -6.36 -6.36 4.80
C PHE A 6 -6.74 -6.12 3.33
N ARG A 7 -8.01 -6.38 2.97
CA ARG A 7 -8.51 -6.14 1.61
C ARG A 7 -8.43 -4.67 1.21
N ALA A 8 -8.75 -3.76 2.13
CA ALA A 8 -8.63 -2.33 1.89
C ALA A 8 -7.19 -1.89 1.65
N VAL A 9 -6.24 -2.44 2.41
CA VAL A 9 -4.80 -2.15 2.20
C VAL A 9 -4.33 -2.66 0.83
N GLU A 10 -4.70 -3.87 0.44
CA GLU A 10 -4.35 -4.42 -0.88
C GLU A 10 -4.96 -3.59 -2.03
N ALA A 11 -6.22 -3.18 -1.91
CA ALA A 11 -6.87 -2.31 -2.89
C ALA A 11 -6.18 -0.93 -2.98
N ALA A 12 -5.85 -0.33 -1.83
CA ALA A 12 -5.12 0.93 -1.80
C ALA A 12 -3.73 0.80 -2.44
N ARG A 13 -3.01 -0.33 -2.23
CA ARG A 13 -1.72 -0.59 -2.87
C ARG A 13 -1.82 -0.71 -4.38
N ALA A 14 -2.84 -1.41 -4.89
CA ALA A 14 -3.07 -1.49 -6.34
C ALA A 14 -3.26 -0.10 -6.96
N LEU A 15 -4.05 0.76 -6.31
CA LEU A 15 -4.25 2.15 -6.75
C LEU A 15 -2.96 2.99 -6.68
N LEU A 16 -2.13 2.79 -5.65
CA LEU A 16 -0.81 3.43 -5.55
C LEU A 16 0.11 3.01 -6.71
N ASP A 17 0.11 1.72 -7.06
CA ASP A 17 0.90 1.18 -8.18
C ASP A 17 0.40 1.71 -9.54
N GLU A 18 -0.89 2.04 -9.65
CA GLU A 18 -1.48 2.75 -10.79
C GLU A 18 -1.13 4.26 -10.83
N GLY A 19 -0.46 4.78 -9.80
CA GLY A 19 -0.05 6.18 -9.69
C GLY A 19 -1.08 7.10 -9.04
N HIS A 20 -2.12 6.55 -8.40
CA HIS A 20 -3.04 7.36 -7.62
C HIS A 20 -2.38 7.89 -6.34
N PRO A 21 -2.73 9.11 -5.89
CA PRO A 21 -2.20 9.64 -4.65
C PRO A 21 -2.74 8.85 -3.45
N LEU A 22 -1.90 8.62 -2.43
CA LEU A 22 -2.23 7.85 -1.22
C LEU A 22 -3.57 8.26 -0.60
N ALA A 23 -3.82 9.56 -0.46
CA ALA A 23 -5.07 10.07 0.10
C ALA A 23 -6.32 9.56 -0.66
N ARG A 24 -6.26 9.50 -1.99
CA ARG A 24 -7.36 8.99 -2.82
C ARG A 24 -7.46 7.47 -2.71
N ALA A 25 -6.33 6.77 -2.83
CA ALA A 25 -6.28 5.32 -2.77
C ALA A 25 -6.87 4.79 -1.45
N SER A 26 -6.43 5.36 -0.32
CA SER A 26 -6.88 4.96 1.01
C SER A 26 -8.33 5.33 1.29
N THR A 27 -8.80 6.48 0.78
CA THR A 27 -10.21 6.88 0.94
C THR A 27 -11.16 5.96 0.16
N VAL A 28 -10.82 5.64 -1.09
CA VAL A 28 -11.63 4.75 -1.94
C VAL A 28 -11.70 3.36 -1.34
N ALA A 29 -10.55 2.78 -0.98
CA ALA A 29 -10.51 1.45 -0.39
C ALA A 29 -11.20 1.40 0.98
N ALA A 30 -10.99 2.39 1.83
CA ALA A 30 -11.66 2.43 3.13
C ALA A 30 -13.19 2.52 3.00
N ALA A 31 -13.69 3.29 2.03
CA ALA A 31 -15.12 3.40 1.76
C ALA A 31 -15.71 2.07 1.23
N GLU A 32 -14.98 1.35 0.37
CA GLU A 32 -15.41 0.07 -0.19
C GLU A 32 -15.55 -1.02 0.87
N PHE A 33 -14.61 -1.10 1.81
CA PHE A 33 -14.56 -2.15 2.84
C PHE A 33 -15.12 -1.71 4.21
N GLY A 34 -15.59 -0.46 4.32
CA GLY A 34 -16.17 0.07 5.56
C GLY A 34 -15.17 0.16 6.73
N VAL A 35 -13.91 0.51 6.44
CA VAL A 35 -12.83 0.61 7.44
C VAL A 35 -12.31 2.06 7.55
N SER A 36 -11.38 2.31 8.48
CA SER A 36 -10.75 3.62 8.64
C SER A 36 -9.78 3.94 7.51
N ALA A 37 -9.96 5.09 6.85
CA ALA A 37 -9.03 5.57 5.83
C ALA A 37 -7.64 5.87 6.37
N GLU A 38 -7.52 6.23 7.65
CA GLU A 38 -6.25 6.50 8.31
C GLU A 38 -5.44 5.21 8.51
N ASP A 39 -6.10 4.13 8.96
CA ASP A 39 -5.47 2.82 9.10
C ASP A 39 -5.01 2.27 7.75
N VAL A 40 -5.85 2.43 6.70
CA VAL A 40 -5.52 2.02 5.34
C VAL A 40 -4.34 2.84 4.80
N ALA A 41 -4.32 4.15 5.01
CA ALA A 41 -3.22 5.01 4.54
C ALA A 41 -1.88 4.63 5.18
N ARG A 42 -1.86 4.44 6.49
CA ARG A 42 -0.64 4.05 7.22
C ARG A 42 -0.12 2.70 6.72
N LEU A 43 -0.97 1.68 6.71
CA LEU A 43 -0.58 0.32 6.31
C LEU A 43 -0.23 0.22 4.82
N ALA A 44 -0.94 0.94 3.94
CA ALA A 44 -0.64 0.95 2.51
C ALA A 44 0.69 1.65 2.23
N SER A 45 1.02 2.75 2.92
CA SER A 45 2.32 3.42 2.81
C SER A 45 3.45 2.50 3.27
N GLU A 46 3.31 1.90 4.47
CA GLU A 46 4.30 0.94 5.01
C GLU A 46 4.55 -0.23 4.04
N ALA A 47 3.48 -0.80 3.47
CA ALA A 47 3.58 -1.90 2.53
C ALA A 47 4.16 -1.50 1.16
N HIS A 48 3.85 -0.29 0.68
CA HIS A 48 4.40 0.24 -0.56
C HIS A 48 5.90 0.55 -0.43
N GLU A 49 6.30 1.16 0.69
CA GLU A 49 7.70 1.42 1.02
C GLU A 49 8.52 0.14 1.17
N ALA A 50 7.97 -0.88 1.84
CA ALA A 50 8.63 -2.19 1.96
C ALA A 50 8.84 -2.86 0.58
N CYS A 51 7.86 -2.75 -0.31
CA CYS A 51 7.99 -3.23 -1.69
C CYS A 51 9.02 -2.43 -2.50
N ALA A 52 9.06 -1.11 -2.33
CA ALA A 52 10.04 -0.25 -2.99
C ALA A 52 11.47 -0.55 -2.51
N ALA A 53 11.66 -0.76 -1.20
CA ALA A 53 12.93 -1.14 -0.61
C ALA A 53 13.42 -2.51 -1.13
N ALA A 54 12.53 -3.51 -1.20
CA ALA A 54 12.86 -4.82 -1.76
C ALA A 54 13.28 -4.76 -3.24
N ARG A 55 12.65 -3.87 -4.04
CA ARG A 55 13.05 -3.63 -5.45
C ARG A 55 14.40 -2.93 -5.55
N ALA A 56 14.69 -2.00 -4.64
CA ALA A 56 15.98 -1.31 -4.58
C ALA A 56 17.13 -2.24 -4.15
N ASP A 57 16.88 -3.18 -3.23
CA ASP A 57 17.89 -4.16 -2.84
C ASP A 57 18.17 -5.20 -3.94
N LEU A 58 17.16 -5.60 -4.73
CA LEU A 58 17.35 -6.47 -5.90
C LEU A 58 18.17 -5.81 -7.02
N THR A 59 18.30 -4.47 -7.00
CA THR A 59 19.06 -3.69 -8.00
C THR A 59 20.45 -3.28 -7.52
N LYS A 60 20.87 -3.66 -6.30
CA LYS A 60 22.31 -3.66 -6.00
C LYS A 60 22.92 -4.83 -6.79
N PRO A 61 23.78 -4.57 -7.80
CA PRO A 61 24.58 -5.65 -8.36
C PRO A 61 25.41 -6.22 -7.21
N ASP A 62 25.32 -7.53 -7.00
CA ASP A 62 26.25 -8.25 -6.14
C ASP A 62 27.66 -7.81 -6.55
N GLY A 63 28.29 -7.03 -5.67
CA GLY A 63 29.63 -6.52 -5.87
C GLY A 63 30.61 -7.68 -5.76
N THR A 64 31.30 -7.96 -6.87
CA THR A 64 32.67 -8.45 -7.03
C THR A 64 33.32 -9.24 -5.90
#